data_AF-L9XXA6-F1
#
_entry.id   AF-L9XXA6-F1
#
_cell.length_a   1.000
_cell.length_b   1.000
_cell.length_c   1.000
_cell.angle_alpha   90.00
_cell.angle_beta   90.00
_cell.angle_gamma   90.00
#
_symmetry.space_group_name_H-M   'P 1'
#
loop_
_entity.id
_entity.type
_entity.pdbx_description
1 polymer ?
#
loop_
_entity_poly.entity_id
_entity_poly.type
_entity_poly.pdbx_seq_one_letter_code
_entity_poly.pdbx_strand_id
1 'polypeptide(L)'
;MSNPFDDLEAETAESPNVEDDAETPDAASADESVEPTAEEDADAVESTPASPAESGPAFEYDAVRQRPLYARGETWDAFEKKLRTTIAPALAREDVVDEETREIHDAVLRLATEEPERIAELVLEARREK
;
A
#
# COMPACT_ATOMS: atom_id res chain seq x y z
N MET A 1 -32.94 -31.79 -5.18
CA MET A 1 -31.84 -31.27 -4.36
C MET A 1 -32.20 -29.86 -3.95
N SER A 2 -32.21 -29.54 -2.66
CA SER A 2 -32.38 -28.17 -2.18
C SER A 2 -31.10 -27.38 -2.43
N ASN A 3 -31.24 -26.11 -2.83
CA ASN A 3 -30.11 -25.26 -3.18
C ASN A 3 -29.39 -24.81 -1.89
N PRO A 4 -28.07 -24.97 -1.78
CA PRO A 4 -27.33 -24.72 -0.53
C PRO A 4 -27.09 -23.23 -0.23
N PHE A 5 -27.56 -22.32 -1.09
CA PHE A 5 -27.38 -20.87 -0.97
C PHE A 5 -28.63 -20.13 -0.46
N ASP A 6 -29.72 -20.85 -0.19
CA ASP A 6 -31.01 -20.30 0.27
C ASP A 6 -30.94 -19.74 1.71
N ASP A 7 -30.00 -20.23 2.52
CA ASP A 7 -29.80 -19.83 3.92
C ASP A 7 -29.12 -18.44 4.07
N LEU A 8 -28.48 -17.93 3.00
CA LEU A 8 -27.74 -16.66 3.03
C LEU A 8 -28.57 -15.44 2.61
N GLU A 9 -29.69 -15.63 1.91
CA GLU A 9 -30.58 -14.51 1.56
C GLU A 9 -31.40 -14.02 2.76
N ALA A 10 -31.59 -14.85 3.79
CA ALA A 10 -32.37 -14.50 4.97
C ALA A 10 -31.65 -13.50 5.91
N GLU A 11 -30.32 -13.39 5.85
CA GLU A 11 -29.54 -12.57 6.80
C GLU A 11 -29.26 -11.14 6.28
N THR A 12 -29.56 -10.83 5.01
CA THR A 12 -29.21 -9.52 4.41
C THR A 12 -30.36 -8.48 4.50
N ALA A 13 -31.45 -8.80 5.19
CA ALA A 13 -32.64 -7.98 5.24
C ALA A 13 -32.86 -7.28 6.59
N GLU A 14 -31.83 -6.70 7.22
CA GLU A 14 -32.02 -5.73 8.31
C GLU A 14 -30.76 -4.88 8.55
N SER A 15 -30.77 -3.63 8.09
CA SER A 15 -29.87 -2.59 8.59
C SER A 15 -30.66 -1.29 8.68
N PRO A 16 -31.06 -0.85 9.89
CA PRO A 16 -31.71 0.43 10.06
C PRO A 16 -30.69 1.58 9.96
N ASN A 17 -31.08 2.57 9.17
CA ASN A 17 -30.52 3.91 9.07
C ASN A 17 -30.32 4.55 10.45
N VAL A 18 -29.10 5.03 10.75
CA VAL A 18 -28.83 6.00 11.82
C VAL A 18 -27.85 7.04 11.27
N GLU A 19 -28.40 8.21 10.96
CA GLU A 19 -27.70 9.50 10.83
C GLU A 19 -27.33 10.01 12.24
N ASP A 20 -26.53 11.11 12.28
CA ASP A 20 -26.12 11.92 13.46
C ASP A 20 -24.80 11.44 14.11
N ASP A 21 -23.79 12.25 14.45
CA ASP A 21 -23.61 13.70 14.49
C ASP A 21 -22.10 13.99 14.52
N ALA A 22 -21.71 15.21 14.19
CA ALA A 22 -20.35 15.70 14.30
C ALA A 22 -19.90 15.86 15.77
N GLU A 23 -18.61 15.64 16.07
CA GLU A 23 -17.87 16.52 17.00
C GLU A 23 -16.35 16.21 16.97
N THR A 24 -15.57 17.28 16.83
CA THR A 24 -14.12 17.34 17.06
C THR A 24 -13.86 17.84 18.48
N PRO A 25 -12.76 17.41 19.12
CA PRO A 25 -11.82 18.37 19.72
C PRO A 25 -10.36 17.96 19.44
N ASP A 26 -9.52 18.83 18.87
CA ASP A 26 -8.69 19.88 19.49
C ASP A 26 -7.56 19.38 20.42
N ALA A 27 -6.34 19.62 19.90
CA ALA A 27 -5.03 19.82 20.50
C ALA A 27 -4.67 19.34 21.92
N ALA A 28 -3.51 18.66 22.02
CA ALA A 28 -2.43 19.09 22.92
C ALA A 28 -1.09 18.39 22.60
N SER A 29 -0.08 19.19 22.27
CA SER A 29 1.34 18.81 22.34
C SER A 29 1.75 18.53 23.79
N ALA A 30 2.55 17.49 24.01
CA ALA A 30 3.46 17.40 25.15
C ALA A 30 4.73 16.65 24.74
N ASP A 31 5.81 17.41 24.75
CA ASP A 31 7.21 17.04 24.67
C ASP A 31 7.64 16.31 25.96
N GLU A 32 8.30 15.15 25.85
CA GLU A 32 9.36 14.80 26.81
C GLU A 32 10.27 13.69 26.25
N SER A 33 11.53 14.06 26.04
CA SER A 33 12.66 13.16 25.82
C SER A 33 12.86 12.23 27.02
N VAL A 34 12.97 10.93 26.78
CA VAL A 34 13.44 9.97 27.80
C VAL A 34 14.60 9.17 27.21
N GLU A 35 15.80 9.45 27.73
CA GLU A 35 17.05 8.72 27.47
C GLU A 35 16.99 7.37 28.21
N PRO A 36 17.34 6.21 27.59
CA PRO A 36 17.51 4.98 28.34
C PRO A 36 18.97 4.84 28.76
N THR A 37 19.23 4.99 30.05
CA THR A 37 20.43 4.42 30.69
C THR A 37 19.99 3.22 31.52
N ALA A 38 20.40 2.02 31.14
CA ALA A 38 20.36 0.85 32.01
C ALA A 38 21.52 -0.09 31.61
N GLU A 39 22.44 -0.23 32.55
CA GLU A 39 23.63 -1.09 32.50
C GLU A 39 23.24 -2.58 32.60
N GLU A 40 24.15 -3.43 32.10
CA GLU A 40 24.07 -4.89 32.05
C GLU A 40 23.71 -5.55 33.39
N ASP A 41 22.80 -6.53 33.36
CA ASP A 41 22.81 -7.65 34.28
C ASP A 41 22.68 -8.95 33.48
N ALA A 42 23.79 -9.70 33.47
CA ALA A 42 23.90 -11.00 32.85
C ALA A 42 23.39 -12.05 33.85
N ASP A 43 22.16 -12.52 33.68
CA ASP A 43 21.65 -13.69 34.38
C ASP A 43 21.12 -14.74 33.39
N ALA A 44 21.33 -16.00 33.76
CA ALA A 44 21.48 -17.14 32.88
C ALA A 44 20.21 -17.50 32.08
N VAL A 45 20.34 -17.61 30.75
CA VAL A 45 19.30 -18.21 29.90
C VAL A 45 19.45 -19.74 29.89
N GLU A 46 18.81 -20.39 30.85
CA GLU A 46 18.35 -21.76 30.67
C GLU A 46 17.46 -21.79 29.42
N SER A 47 17.87 -22.53 28.38
CA SER A 47 17.15 -22.62 27.12
C SER A 47 15.83 -23.37 27.31
N THR A 48 14.82 -22.66 27.80
CA THR A 48 13.43 -23.05 27.66
C THR A 48 13.11 -23.09 26.15
N PRO A 49 12.42 -24.13 25.66
CA PRO A 49 12.04 -24.17 24.25
C PRO A 49 11.12 -22.97 23.99
N ALA A 50 11.57 -22.09 23.09
CA ALA A 50 10.83 -20.89 22.70
C ALA A 50 9.37 -21.26 22.40
N SER A 51 8.45 -20.54 23.02
CA SER A 51 7.03 -20.70 22.76
C SER A 51 6.76 -20.45 21.26
N PRO A 52 5.81 -21.14 20.61
CA PRO A 52 5.46 -20.87 19.21
C PRO A 52 5.01 -19.42 18.95
N ALA A 53 4.72 -18.65 20.00
CA ALA A 53 4.49 -17.21 19.91
C ALA A 53 5.78 -16.39 19.71
N GLU A 54 6.93 -16.91 20.14
CA GLU A 54 8.26 -16.30 20.04
C GLU A 54 8.97 -16.68 18.72
N SER A 55 8.52 -17.74 18.04
CA SER A 55 9.11 -18.19 16.76
C SER A 55 8.61 -17.42 15.53
N GLY A 56 7.82 -16.37 15.72
CA GLY A 56 7.19 -15.66 14.61
C GLY A 56 6.15 -16.51 13.85
N PRO A 57 5.60 -15.97 12.76
CA PRO A 57 4.61 -16.67 11.97
C PRO A 57 5.24 -17.91 11.31
N ALA A 58 4.47 -19.00 11.18
CA ALA A 58 4.93 -20.25 10.57
C ALA A 58 5.33 -20.10 9.09
N PHE A 59 5.01 -18.97 8.46
CA PHE A 59 5.41 -18.59 7.12
C PHE A 59 6.02 -17.19 7.17
N GLU A 60 7.16 -17.02 6.51
CA GLU A 60 7.76 -15.70 6.32
C GLU A 60 6.78 -14.81 5.54
N TYR A 61 6.52 -13.61 6.07
CA TYR A 61 5.79 -12.60 5.31
C TYR A 61 6.78 -11.93 4.37
N ASP A 62 6.56 -12.08 3.07
CA ASP A 62 7.17 -11.16 2.12
C ASP A 62 6.64 -9.75 2.39
N ALA A 63 7.52 -8.75 2.32
CA ALA A 63 7.14 -7.36 2.45
C ALA A 63 6.21 -6.97 1.28
N VAL A 64 4.90 -7.02 1.52
CA VAL A 64 3.89 -6.67 0.52
C VAL A 64 3.97 -5.17 0.23
N ARG A 65 4.40 -4.81 -0.97
CA ARG A 65 4.35 -3.43 -1.45
C ARG A 65 2.94 -3.12 -1.95
N GLN A 66 2.18 -2.33 -1.20
CA GLN A 66 0.90 -1.81 -1.68
C GLN A 66 1.16 -0.81 -2.81
N ARG A 67 0.64 -1.11 -4.00
CA ARG A 67 0.76 -0.28 -5.20
C ARG A 67 -0.63 0.07 -5.70
N PRO A 68 -0.84 1.29 -6.23
CA PRO A 68 -2.15 1.70 -6.75
C PRO A 68 -2.55 0.96 -8.05
N LEU A 69 -1.59 0.30 -8.71
CA LEU A 69 -1.80 -0.45 -9.95
C LEU A 69 -1.17 -1.85 -9.87
N TYR A 70 -1.84 -2.82 -10.46
CA TYR A 70 -1.39 -4.22 -10.58
C TYR A 70 -0.40 -4.42 -11.73
N ALA A 71 0.62 -3.57 -11.81
CA ALA A 71 1.71 -3.74 -12.75
C ALA A 71 2.67 -4.85 -12.30
N ARG A 72 3.39 -5.46 -13.24
CA ARG A 72 4.51 -6.35 -12.91
C ARG A 72 5.57 -5.60 -12.10
N GLY A 73 6.27 -6.32 -11.23
CA GLY A 73 7.33 -5.78 -10.36
C GLY A 73 8.32 -4.92 -11.13
N GLU A 74 8.90 -5.50 -12.18
CA GLU A 74 9.86 -4.88 -13.09
C GLU A 74 9.34 -3.59 -13.76
N THR A 75 8.08 -3.58 -14.20
CA THR A 75 7.47 -2.43 -14.87
C THR A 75 7.31 -1.26 -13.91
N TRP A 76 6.86 -1.55 -12.69
CA TRP A 76 6.69 -0.53 -11.66
C TRP A 76 8.04 0.06 -11.23
N ASP A 77 9.04 -0.79 -10.99
CA ASP A 77 10.37 -0.33 -10.58
C ASP A 77 11.03 0.53 -11.68
N ALA A 78 10.81 0.17 -12.95
CA ALA A 78 11.24 0.99 -14.10
C ALA A 78 10.52 2.36 -14.11
N PHE A 79 9.22 2.40 -13.82
CA PHE A 79 8.47 3.64 -13.72
C PHE A 79 8.96 4.52 -12.57
N GLU A 80 9.13 3.98 -11.35
CA GLU A 80 9.68 4.73 -10.20
C GLU A 80 11.06 5.31 -10.49
N LYS A 81 11.91 4.54 -11.19
CA LYS A 81 13.21 5.03 -11.62
C LYS A 81 13.08 6.22 -12.58
N LYS A 82 12.18 6.14 -13.57
CA LYS A 82 11.94 7.24 -14.52
C LYS A 82 11.31 8.46 -13.85
N LEU A 83 10.44 8.23 -12.87
CA LEU A 83 9.88 9.28 -12.03
C LEU A 83 11.01 10.10 -11.38
N ARG A 84 11.92 9.43 -10.65
CA ARG A 84 13.02 10.10 -9.93
C ARG A 84 14.10 10.69 -10.84
N THR A 85 14.40 10.06 -11.97
CA THR A 85 15.55 10.44 -12.82
C THR A 85 15.20 11.35 -13.99
N THR A 86 13.93 11.41 -14.38
CA THR A 86 13.48 12.15 -15.58
C THR A 86 12.33 13.08 -15.26
N ILE A 87 11.24 12.58 -14.69
CA ILE A 87 10.00 13.35 -14.48
C ILE A 87 10.21 14.42 -13.39
N ALA A 88 10.59 14.02 -12.18
CA ALA A 88 10.78 14.95 -11.06
C ALA A 88 11.85 16.02 -11.37
N PRO A 89 13.02 15.70 -11.97
CA PRO A 89 13.96 16.74 -12.39
C PRO A 89 13.43 17.66 -13.50
N ALA A 90 12.51 17.19 -14.35
CA ALA A 90 11.88 18.05 -15.35
C ALA A 90 10.90 19.03 -14.70
N LEU A 91 10.07 18.57 -13.77
CA LEU A 91 9.15 19.40 -12.99
C LEU A 91 9.91 20.43 -12.14
N ALA A 92 10.99 20.01 -11.48
CA ALA A 92 11.80 20.89 -10.64
C ALA A 92 12.46 22.04 -11.43
N ARG A 93 12.73 21.87 -12.73
CA ARG A 93 13.23 22.97 -13.58
C ARG A 93 12.18 24.06 -13.83
N GLU A 94 10.91 23.71 -13.70
CA GLU A 94 9.76 24.61 -13.81
C GLU A 94 9.24 25.05 -12.41
N ASP A 95 10.08 24.92 -11.38
CA ASP A 95 9.77 25.28 -9.97
C ASP A 95 8.65 24.44 -9.32
N VAL A 96 8.37 23.24 -9.88
CA VAL A 96 7.45 22.25 -9.29
C VAL A 96 8.28 21.17 -8.61
N VAL A 97 8.41 21.26 -7.29
CA VAL A 97 9.33 20.41 -6.48
C VAL A 97 8.59 19.51 -5.49
N ASP A 98 7.34 19.82 -5.16
CA ASP A 98 6.47 19.04 -4.27
C ASP A 98 5.33 18.41 -5.06
N GLU A 99 5.67 17.59 -6.06
CA GLU A 99 4.66 16.93 -6.87
C GLU A 99 3.89 15.88 -6.06
N GLU A 100 2.58 16.05 -5.94
CA GLU A 100 1.74 14.99 -5.37
C GLU A 100 1.80 13.77 -6.30
N THR A 101 2.10 12.59 -5.73
CA THR A 101 2.13 11.33 -6.48
C THR A 101 0.81 11.07 -7.25
N ARG A 102 -0.31 11.62 -6.75
CA ARG A 102 -1.62 11.58 -7.42
C ARG A 102 -1.62 12.33 -8.75
N GLU A 103 -1.01 13.51 -8.83
CA GLU A 103 -0.98 14.33 -10.06
C GLU A 103 -0.22 13.61 -11.18
N ILE A 104 0.88 12.94 -10.82
CA ILE A 104 1.64 12.15 -11.78
C ILE A 104 0.83 10.95 -12.27
N HIS A 105 0.16 10.21 -11.38
CA HIS A 105 -0.70 9.10 -11.78
C HIS A 105 -1.85 9.56 -12.68
N ASP A 106 -2.46 10.70 -12.37
CA ASP A 106 -3.51 11.32 -13.17
C ASP A 106 -2.99 11.73 -14.57
N ALA A 107 -1.81 12.36 -14.64
CA ALA A 107 -1.16 12.67 -15.93
C ALA A 107 -0.86 11.42 -16.76
N VAL A 108 -0.41 10.33 -16.14
CA VAL A 108 -0.19 9.04 -16.82
C VAL A 108 -1.50 8.48 -17.39
N LEU A 109 -2.61 8.56 -16.64
CA LEU A 109 -3.91 8.10 -17.11
C LEU A 109 -4.47 8.98 -18.24
N ARG A 110 -4.25 10.30 -18.18
CA ARG A 110 -4.57 11.19 -19.30
C ARG A 110 -3.80 10.82 -20.56
N LEU A 111 -2.48 10.62 -20.47
CA LEU A 111 -1.65 10.20 -21.59
C LEU A 111 -2.11 8.87 -22.19
N ALA A 112 -2.46 7.89 -21.34
CA ALA A 112 -3.00 6.61 -21.81
C ALA A 112 -4.36 6.75 -22.52
N THR A 113 -5.14 7.77 -22.16
CA THR A 113 -6.42 8.10 -22.81
C THR A 113 -6.21 8.83 -24.13
N GLU A 114 -5.14 9.62 -24.25
CA GLU A 114 -4.76 10.29 -25.50
C GLU A 114 -4.21 9.30 -26.53
N GLU A 115 -3.55 8.22 -26.09
CA GLU A 115 -2.96 7.19 -26.96
C GLU A 115 -3.48 5.76 -26.65
N PRO A 116 -4.80 5.49 -26.77
CA PRO A 116 -5.37 4.21 -26.38
C PRO A 116 -4.91 3.05 -27.28
N GLU A 117 -4.65 3.31 -28.57
CA GLU A 117 -4.11 2.30 -29.49
C GLU A 117 -2.72 1.83 -29.04
N ARG A 118 -1.89 2.74 -28.53
CA ARG A 118 -0.55 2.36 -28.04
C ARG A 118 -0.63 1.44 -26.84
N ILE A 119 -1.62 1.63 -25.97
CA ILE A 119 -1.89 0.69 -24.86
C ILE A 119 -2.26 -0.69 -25.40
N ALA A 120 -3.15 -0.77 -26.40
CA ALA A 120 -3.52 -2.03 -27.02
C ALA A 120 -2.32 -2.74 -27.67
N GLU A 121 -1.45 -2.00 -28.36
CA GLU A 121 -0.21 -2.53 -28.93
C GLU A 121 0.70 -3.13 -27.87
N LEU A 122 0.97 -2.40 -26.78
CA LEU A 122 1.81 -2.88 -25.67
C LEU A 122 1.28 -4.18 -25.06
N VAL A 123 -0.03 -4.32 -24.92
CA VAL A 123 -0.65 -5.57 -24.43
C VAL A 123 -0.46 -6.73 -25.42
N LEU A 124 -0.60 -6.46 -26.73
CA LEU A 124 -0.39 -7.46 -27.77
C LEU A 124 1.09 -7.87 -27.87
N GLU A 125 2.01 -6.92 -27.78
CA GLU A 125 3.47 -7.16 -27.71
C GLU A 125 3.80 -8.07 -26.53
N ALA A 126 3.35 -7.73 -25.31
CA ALA A 126 3.58 -8.53 -24.10
C ALA A 126 2.97 -9.94 -24.17
N ARG A 127 1.96 -10.18 -25.03
CA ARG A 127 1.41 -11.53 -25.28
C ARG A 127 2.22 -12.33 -26.27
N ARG A 128 2.96 -11.70 -27.18
CA ARG A 128 3.84 -12.36 -28.14
C ARG A 128 5.18 -12.77 -27.53
N GLU A 129 5.61 -12.07 -26.49
CA GLU A 129 6.86 -12.34 -25.76
C GLU A 129 6.74 -13.45 -24.71
N LYS A 130 5.51 -13.94 -24.45
CA LYS A 130 5.24 -15.10 -23.59
C LYS A 130 5.27 -16.39 -24.39
#